data_AF-K2K8T6-F1
#
_entry.id   AF-K2K8T6-F1
#
_cell.length_a   1.000
_cell.length_b   1.000
_cell.length_c   1.000
_cell.angle_alpha   90.00
_cell.angle_beta   90.00
_cell.angle_gamma   90.00
#
_symmetry.space_group_name_H-M   'P 1'
#
loop_
_entity.id
_entity.type
_entity.pdbx_description
1 polymer ?
#
loop_
_entity_poly.entity_id
_entity_poly.type
_entity_poly.pdbx_seq_one_letter_code
_entity_poly.pdbx_strand_id
1 'polypeptide(L)'
;MRDKIRAQKNATIGKSELDRKIAKREKIPYEELESAPKTSVSLNDDEIYPLKFVIVNKSDLKPNFKSTGTQTRTDMNEEQIKSIAENFDPKKIFGSGGFEDLPIILHDGQVIAGNHRIQGMLNFTPKSRFAYEKAIKEYYHIDLKPDELLVRVPHNRLNNTEINNLAASSNQGRFNSESDHAIAVLSHYEAKLKELDKKLDADSIYSLKNIVAKNLNFDKATHPNVGDSNLALLMYNMPRTKTQGIELLNRWQKEFSNDIKSYEKVKKMFVDNAGSFHNLIHDMNFPKVSLNAYLSDIMDRSFANLKNYQTTSESLKDLSEKFYKTSSLEMFEKSDQSTSDISEILGGAIARFARFDDPSKALFEALRSDNIKKGLKEFKIADVTKDMFNPKSKEFKDIDIYDFTHYLLMVNREPNENNPVLNRLIQAVKDMQKENEKGSKNKNLTLLANGDTIIASLRAMA
;
A
#
# COMPACT_ATOMS: atom_id res chain seq x y z
N MET A 1 -17.87 23.05 -3.47
CA MET A 1 -16.45 23.15 -3.86
C MET A 1 -15.55 22.21 -3.05
N ARG A 2 -15.63 22.23 -1.70
CA ARG A 2 -14.84 21.33 -0.83
C ARG A 2 -15.04 19.83 -1.10
N ASP A 3 -16.27 19.38 -1.33
CA ASP A 3 -16.53 17.94 -1.57
C ASP A 3 -16.06 17.47 -2.96
N LYS A 4 -16.01 18.35 -3.96
CA LYS A 4 -15.40 18.05 -5.27
C LYS A 4 -13.88 17.89 -5.18
N ILE A 5 -13.21 18.77 -4.44
CA ILE A 5 -11.75 18.66 -4.18
C ILE A 5 -11.45 17.35 -3.43
N ARG A 6 -12.27 17.00 -2.43
CA ARG A 6 -12.16 15.74 -1.69
C ARG A 6 -12.35 14.52 -2.59
N ALA A 7 -13.35 14.52 -3.46
CA ALA A 7 -13.58 13.43 -4.40
C ALA A 7 -12.39 13.25 -5.35
N GLN A 8 -11.78 14.35 -5.83
CA GLN A 8 -10.60 14.30 -6.70
C GLN A 8 -9.37 13.72 -5.97
N LYS A 9 -9.12 14.13 -4.72
CA LYS A 9 -8.02 13.57 -3.91
C LYS A 9 -8.22 12.08 -3.61
N ASN A 10 -9.45 11.67 -3.29
CA ASN A 10 -9.79 10.27 -3.04
C ASN A 10 -9.74 9.42 -4.33
N ALA A 11 -10.01 9.99 -5.50
CA ALA A 11 -9.95 9.26 -6.78
C ALA A 11 -8.51 8.85 -7.17
N THR A 12 -7.49 9.55 -6.64
CA THR A 12 -6.08 9.18 -6.79
C THR A 12 -5.60 8.15 -5.75
N ILE A 13 -6.41 7.80 -4.75
CA ILE A 13 -6.17 6.62 -3.90
C ILE A 13 -6.52 5.42 -4.79
N GLY A 14 -5.51 4.75 -5.34
CA GLY A 14 -5.70 3.65 -6.30
C GLY A 14 -6.62 2.53 -5.75
N LYS A 15 -7.21 1.75 -6.65
CA LYS A 15 -8.00 0.54 -6.28
C LYS A 15 -7.09 -0.45 -5.54
N SER A 16 -7.55 -0.97 -4.41
CA SER A 16 -6.80 -1.88 -3.52
C SER A 16 -6.35 -3.14 -4.25
N GLU A 17 -5.24 -3.76 -3.82
CA GLU A 17 -5.00 -5.18 -4.12
C GLU A 17 -6.18 -6.04 -3.64
N LEU A 18 -6.90 -5.59 -2.61
CA LEU A 18 -8.13 -6.19 -2.08
C LEU A 18 -9.38 -5.85 -2.91
N ASP A 19 -9.29 -4.90 -3.84
CA ASP A 19 -10.35 -4.60 -4.83
C ASP A 19 -10.15 -5.37 -6.13
N ARG A 20 -9.14 -6.26 -6.20
CA ARG A 20 -8.92 -7.15 -7.34
C ARG A 20 -10.20 -7.92 -7.62
N LYS A 21 -10.76 -7.72 -8.82
CA LYS A 21 -11.95 -8.45 -9.25
C LYS A 21 -11.61 -9.92 -9.38
N ILE A 22 -12.14 -10.72 -8.48
CA ILE A 22 -12.08 -12.17 -8.60
C ILE A 22 -13.16 -12.59 -9.58
N ALA A 23 -12.75 -13.25 -10.67
CA ALA A 23 -13.70 -13.76 -11.65
C ALA A 23 -14.52 -14.87 -11.00
N LYS A 24 -15.82 -14.62 -10.79
CA LYS A 24 -16.76 -15.64 -10.31
C LYS A 24 -17.03 -16.62 -11.43
N ARG A 25 -16.83 -17.92 -11.18
CA ARG A 25 -17.11 -19.00 -12.15
C ARG A 25 -18.29 -19.87 -11.70
N GLU A 26 -18.66 -20.82 -12.54
CA GLU A 26 -19.70 -21.80 -12.24
C GLU A 26 -19.35 -22.67 -11.04
N LYS A 27 -20.39 -23.07 -10.31
CA LYS A 27 -20.26 -23.87 -9.09
C LYS A 27 -19.80 -25.28 -9.44
N ILE A 28 -18.82 -25.81 -8.69
CA ILE A 28 -18.41 -27.21 -8.84
C ILE A 28 -19.37 -28.15 -8.08
N PRO A 29 -19.52 -29.41 -8.53
CA PRO A 29 -20.22 -30.43 -7.75
C PRO A 29 -19.49 -30.68 -6.43
N TYR A 30 -20.24 -30.84 -5.34
CA TYR A 30 -19.70 -31.26 -4.05
C TYR A 30 -20.79 -31.96 -3.23
N GLU A 31 -20.37 -32.81 -2.30
CA GLU A 31 -21.23 -33.42 -1.28
C GLU A 31 -20.98 -32.75 0.08
N GLU A 32 -22.03 -32.32 0.77
CA GLU A 32 -21.92 -31.67 2.09
C GLU A 32 -22.08 -32.69 3.22
N LEU A 33 -21.24 -32.58 4.24
CA LEU A 33 -21.31 -33.48 5.39
C LEU A 33 -22.23 -32.93 6.47
N GLU A 34 -23.46 -33.43 6.50
CA GLU A 34 -24.50 -32.97 7.44
C GLU A 34 -24.13 -33.19 8.92
N SER A 35 -23.35 -34.23 9.23
CA SER A 35 -22.96 -34.60 10.60
C SER A 35 -21.55 -34.13 11.00
N ALA A 36 -20.89 -33.30 10.18
CA ALA A 36 -19.53 -32.86 10.49
C ALA A 36 -19.51 -31.80 11.62
N PRO A 37 -18.40 -31.70 12.37
CA PRO A 37 -18.22 -30.63 13.36
C PRO A 37 -18.37 -29.25 12.72
N LYS A 38 -18.88 -28.28 13.49
CA LYS A 38 -18.90 -26.88 13.04
C LYS A 38 -17.47 -26.40 12.81
N THR A 39 -17.25 -25.71 11.70
CA THR A 39 -15.95 -25.11 11.36
C THR A 39 -16.15 -23.67 10.90
N SER A 40 -15.17 -22.83 11.20
CA SER A 40 -15.18 -21.42 10.84
C SER A 40 -13.75 -20.89 10.80
N VAL A 41 -13.58 -19.75 10.16
CA VAL A 41 -12.39 -18.92 10.28
C VAL A 41 -12.78 -17.54 10.78
N SER A 42 -11.97 -16.97 11.65
CA SER A 42 -12.16 -15.63 12.19
C SER A 42 -11.02 -14.76 11.67
N LEU A 43 -11.38 -13.59 11.13
CA LEU A 43 -10.43 -12.52 10.85
C LEU A 43 -10.19 -11.67 12.11
N ASN A 44 -11.23 -11.54 12.93
CA ASN A 44 -11.27 -10.92 14.25
C ASN A 44 -12.56 -11.37 14.99
N ASP A 45 -12.78 -10.83 16.18
CA ASP A 45 -13.92 -11.21 17.04
C ASP A 45 -15.30 -10.94 16.41
N ASP A 46 -15.40 -9.98 15.49
CA ASP A 46 -16.66 -9.59 14.82
C ASP A 46 -16.84 -10.23 13.44
N GLU A 47 -15.74 -10.62 12.78
CA GLU A 47 -15.71 -11.18 11.42
C GLU A 47 -15.40 -12.67 11.46
N ILE A 48 -16.42 -13.45 11.81
CA ILE A 48 -16.40 -14.90 11.82
C ILE A 48 -17.11 -15.42 10.58
N TYR A 49 -16.40 -16.20 9.77
CA TYR A 49 -16.91 -16.81 8.54
C TYR A 49 -17.22 -18.29 8.79
N PRO A 50 -18.51 -18.68 8.85
CA PRO A 50 -18.89 -20.07 8.97
C PRO A 50 -18.53 -20.85 7.70
N LEU A 51 -17.90 -22.01 7.89
CA LEU A 51 -17.49 -22.90 6.82
C LEU A 51 -18.20 -24.26 6.98
N LYS A 52 -18.29 -25.01 5.90
CA LYS A 52 -18.81 -26.37 5.87
C LYS A 52 -17.79 -27.32 5.27
N PHE A 53 -17.75 -28.54 5.79
CA PHE A 53 -16.95 -29.61 5.21
C PHE A 53 -17.67 -30.19 3.99
N VAL A 54 -16.95 -30.30 2.88
CA VAL A 54 -17.48 -30.85 1.63
C VAL A 54 -16.49 -31.79 0.97
N ILE A 55 -17.02 -32.82 0.32
CA ILE A 55 -16.26 -33.76 -0.51
C ILE A 55 -16.32 -33.25 -1.95
N VAL A 56 -15.15 -33.14 -2.59
CA VAL A 56 -14.99 -32.69 -3.97
C VAL A 56 -14.06 -33.60 -4.74
N ASN A 57 -14.18 -33.63 -6.07
CA ASN A 57 -13.20 -34.29 -6.91
C ASN A 57 -11.91 -33.48 -7.01
N LYS A 58 -10.78 -34.17 -7.07
CA LYS A 58 -9.45 -33.57 -7.27
C LYS A 58 -9.38 -32.67 -8.50
N SER A 59 -10.06 -33.04 -9.59
CA SER A 59 -10.08 -32.29 -10.85
C SER A 59 -10.77 -30.92 -10.75
N ASP A 60 -11.64 -30.73 -9.77
CA ASP A 60 -12.42 -29.50 -9.60
C ASP A 60 -11.67 -28.42 -8.82
N LEU A 61 -10.61 -28.81 -8.11
CA LEU A 61 -9.78 -27.92 -7.31
C LEU A 61 -8.81 -27.12 -8.18
N LYS A 62 -8.78 -25.81 -7.95
CA LYS A 62 -8.01 -24.84 -8.74
C LYS A 62 -7.06 -24.07 -7.82
N PRO A 63 -5.95 -24.69 -7.35
CA PRO A 63 -4.92 -23.96 -6.62
C PRO A 63 -4.27 -22.92 -7.54
N ASN A 64 -3.91 -21.77 -6.99
CA ASN A 64 -3.26 -20.70 -7.73
C ASN A 64 -1.96 -20.26 -7.03
N PHE A 65 -0.90 -20.14 -7.82
CA PHE A 65 0.43 -19.70 -7.38
C PHE A 65 0.93 -18.44 -8.10
N LYS A 66 0.12 -17.91 -9.03
CA LYS A 66 0.38 -16.63 -9.67
C LYS A 66 -0.35 -15.55 -8.89
N SER A 67 0.16 -14.32 -8.86
CA SER A 67 -0.48 -13.15 -8.21
C SER A 67 -1.76 -12.70 -8.94
N THR A 68 -2.72 -13.60 -9.11
CA THR A 68 -4.01 -13.43 -9.78
C THR A 68 -5.14 -14.05 -8.97
N GLY A 69 -6.38 -13.60 -9.13
CA GLY A 69 -7.54 -14.21 -8.46
C GLY A 69 -7.46 -14.15 -6.93
N THR A 70 -7.55 -15.32 -6.27
CA THR A 70 -7.53 -15.48 -4.81
C THR A 70 -6.13 -15.50 -4.18
N GLN A 71 -5.06 -15.38 -4.97
CA GLN A 71 -3.69 -15.54 -4.50
C GLN A 71 -2.99 -14.19 -4.30
N THR A 72 -2.48 -13.97 -3.09
CA THR A 72 -1.72 -12.77 -2.69
C THR A 72 -0.20 -12.94 -2.82
N ARG A 73 0.31 -14.17 -2.94
CA ARG A 73 1.75 -14.48 -3.08
C ARG A 73 2.22 -14.49 -4.54
N THR A 74 3.48 -14.09 -4.75
CA THR A 74 4.23 -14.26 -6.01
C THR A 74 5.09 -15.53 -6.04
N ASP A 75 5.41 -16.12 -4.87
CA ASP A 75 6.40 -17.20 -4.77
C ASP A 75 5.79 -18.55 -4.35
N MET A 76 5.95 -19.55 -5.23
CA MET A 76 5.65 -20.96 -4.98
C MET A 76 6.77 -21.58 -4.14
N ASN A 77 6.42 -22.38 -3.11
CA ASN A 77 7.40 -23.13 -2.31
C ASN A 77 7.33 -24.60 -2.71
N GLU A 78 8.22 -25.00 -3.60
CA GLU A 78 8.28 -26.36 -4.14
C GLU A 78 8.63 -27.41 -3.08
N GLU A 79 9.55 -27.09 -2.16
CA GLU A 79 9.96 -27.98 -1.08
C GLU A 79 8.79 -28.31 -0.13
N GLN A 80 7.98 -27.30 0.21
CA GLN A 80 6.81 -27.50 1.04
C GLN A 80 5.76 -28.37 0.33
N ILE A 81 5.49 -28.12 -0.95
CA ILE A 81 4.56 -28.94 -1.76
C ILE A 81 5.05 -30.39 -1.82
N LYS A 82 6.35 -30.59 -2.08
CA LYS A 82 6.97 -31.92 -2.12
C LYS A 82 6.89 -32.62 -0.77
N SER A 83 7.16 -31.91 0.32
CA SER A 83 7.05 -32.44 1.68
C SER A 83 5.63 -32.93 1.98
N ILE A 84 4.60 -32.17 1.60
CA ILE A 84 3.19 -32.58 1.76
C ILE A 84 2.85 -33.79 0.89
N ALA A 85 3.32 -33.80 -0.36
CA ALA A 85 3.07 -34.88 -1.31
C ALA A 85 3.68 -36.22 -0.87
N GLU A 86 4.91 -36.20 -0.35
CA GLU A 86 5.70 -37.40 -0.04
C GLU A 86 5.60 -37.83 1.43
N ASN A 87 5.40 -36.88 2.36
CA ASN A 87 5.45 -37.09 3.80
C ASN A 87 4.26 -36.41 4.50
N PHE A 88 3.04 -36.69 4.02
CA PHE A 88 1.83 -36.15 4.63
C PHE A 88 1.71 -36.54 6.11
N ASP A 89 1.53 -35.54 6.98
CA ASP A 89 1.32 -35.72 8.41
C ASP A 89 -0.07 -35.22 8.81
N PRO A 90 -1.02 -36.13 9.11
CA PRO A 90 -2.37 -35.80 9.53
C PRO A 90 -2.43 -34.83 10.71
N LYS A 91 -1.47 -34.91 11.65
CA LYS A 91 -1.47 -34.11 12.89
C LYS A 91 -1.26 -32.62 12.64
N LYS A 92 -0.73 -32.25 11.46
CA LYS A 92 -0.53 -30.85 11.08
C LYS A 92 -1.80 -30.18 10.56
N ILE A 93 -2.82 -30.96 10.21
CA ILE A 93 -4.05 -30.47 9.59
C ILE A 93 -5.24 -30.72 10.51
N PHE A 94 -5.46 -31.97 10.91
CA PHE A 94 -6.67 -32.33 11.64
C PHE A 94 -6.58 -31.89 13.10
N GLY A 95 -7.59 -31.13 13.54
CA GLY A 95 -7.68 -30.60 14.91
C GLY A 95 -6.97 -29.26 15.14
N SER A 96 -6.27 -28.71 14.14
CA SER A 96 -5.58 -27.42 14.24
C SER A 96 -6.54 -26.23 14.30
N GLY A 97 -7.75 -26.36 13.74
CA GLY A 97 -8.72 -25.28 13.63
C GLY A 97 -8.28 -24.12 12.72
N GLY A 98 -9.15 -23.12 12.56
CA GLY A 98 -8.84 -21.87 11.85
C GLY A 98 -8.31 -22.10 10.41
N PHE A 99 -7.30 -21.33 10.01
CA PHE A 99 -6.68 -21.45 8.69
C PHE A 99 -5.73 -22.65 8.55
N GLU A 100 -5.37 -23.30 9.66
CA GLU A 100 -4.43 -24.43 9.70
C GLU A 100 -5.06 -25.80 9.44
N ASP A 101 -6.36 -25.88 9.66
CA ASP A 101 -7.18 -27.03 9.31
C ASP A 101 -7.36 -27.14 7.77
N LEU A 102 -8.15 -28.12 7.30
CA LEU A 102 -8.35 -28.47 5.89
C LEU A 102 -8.49 -27.25 4.96
N PRO A 103 -8.00 -27.31 3.71
CA PRO A 103 -8.02 -26.16 2.80
C PRO A 103 -9.41 -25.55 2.60
N ILE A 104 -9.46 -24.24 2.39
CA ILE A 104 -10.70 -23.49 2.17
C ILE A 104 -10.78 -23.09 0.70
N ILE A 105 -11.89 -23.43 0.05
CA ILE A 105 -12.14 -23.13 -1.36
C ILE A 105 -13.41 -22.30 -1.54
N LEU A 106 -13.49 -21.59 -2.67
CA LEU A 106 -14.72 -21.02 -3.18
C LEU A 106 -15.61 -22.11 -3.79
N HIS A 107 -16.88 -21.75 -3.98
CA HIS A 107 -17.90 -22.59 -4.58
C HIS A 107 -17.57 -23.05 -6.02
N ASP A 108 -16.60 -22.41 -6.67
CA ASP A 108 -16.15 -22.73 -8.04
C ASP A 108 -14.81 -23.46 -8.09
N GLY A 109 -14.29 -23.90 -6.94
CA GLY A 109 -13.06 -24.67 -6.81
C GLY A 109 -11.78 -23.85 -6.64
N GLN A 110 -11.84 -22.51 -6.74
CA GLN A 110 -10.69 -21.64 -6.48
C GLN A 110 -10.30 -21.71 -4.99
N VAL A 111 -9.01 -21.85 -4.69
CA VAL A 111 -8.54 -21.98 -3.31
C VAL A 111 -8.35 -20.60 -2.67
N ILE A 112 -8.97 -20.37 -1.51
CA ILE A 112 -8.83 -19.15 -0.70
C ILE A 112 -7.66 -19.32 0.27
N ALA A 113 -7.60 -20.47 0.95
CA ALA A 113 -6.58 -20.76 1.95
C ALA A 113 -6.05 -22.18 1.76
N GLY A 114 -4.72 -22.33 1.77
CA GLY A 114 -4.05 -23.63 1.65
C GLY A 114 -3.69 -24.06 0.23
N ASN A 115 -3.29 -23.14 -0.65
CA ASN A 115 -2.81 -23.44 -2.01
C ASN A 115 -1.72 -24.54 -2.03
N HIS A 116 -0.66 -24.41 -1.23
CA HIS A 116 0.40 -25.44 -1.14
C HIS A 116 -0.10 -26.78 -0.63
N ARG A 117 -1.11 -26.78 0.28
CA ARG A 117 -1.73 -28.01 0.80
C ARG A 117 -2.54 -28.70 -0.28
N ILE A 118 -3.43 -27.99 -0.98
CA ILE A 118 -4.19 -28.55 -2.11
C ILE A 118 -3.22 -29.12 -3.14
N GLN A 119 -2.19 -28.37 -3.53
CA GLN A 119 -1.24 -28.84 -4.54
C GLN A 119 -0.46 -30.09 -4.09
N GLY A 120 -0.04 -30.15 -2.82
CA GLY A 120 0.59 -31.35 -2.26
C GLY A 120 -0.37 -32.54 -2.20
N MET A 121 -1.65 -32.31 -1.84
CA MET A 121 -2.71 -33.33 -1.79
C MET A 121 -3.07 -33.88 -3.17
N LEU A 122 -3.07 -33.04 -4.20
CA LEU A 122 -3.23 -33.46 -5.60
C LEU A 122 -2.06 -34.33 -6.06
N ASN A 123 -0.87 -34.12 -5.48
CA ASN A 123 0.36 -34.81 -5.83
C ASN A 123 0.72 -35.96 -4.86
N PHE A 124 -0.23 -36.44 -4.04
CA PHE A 124 0.08 -37.46 -3.04
C PHE A 124 0.72 -38.72 -3.62
N THR A 125 1.80 -39.16 -2.98
CA THR A 125 2.28 -40.54 -3.14
C THR A 125 1.26 -41.54 -2.59
N PRO A 126 1.29 -42.82 -3.01
CA PRO A 126 0.41 -43.84 -2.44
C PRO A 126 0.47 -43.92 -0.91
N LYS A 127 1.66 -43.72 -0.32
CA LYS A 127 1.86 -43.67 1.14
C LYS A 127 1.13 -42.48 1.78
N SER A 128 1.32 -41.27 1.25
CA SER A 128 0.64 -40.07 1.76
C SER A 128 -0.87 -40.15 1.57
N ARG A 129 -1.32 -40.71 0.45
CA ARG A 129 -2.75 -40.92 0.17
C ARG A 129 -3.38 -41.87 1.19
N PHE A 130 -2.74 -42.99 1.47
CA PHE A 130 -3.20 -43.94 2.49
C PHE A 130 -3.26 -43.29 3.88
N ALA A 131 -2.24 -42.51 4.25
CA ALA A 131 -2.24 -41.78 5.53
C ALA A 131 -3.38 -40.75 5.62
N TYR A 132 -3.65 -40.05 4.51
CA TYR A 132 -4.76 -39.12 4.42
C TYR A 132 -6.13 -39.80 4.54
N GLU A 133 -6.39 -40.85 3.76
CA GLU A 133 -7.66 -41.61 3.79
C GLU A 133 -7.91 -42.22 5.17
N LYS A 134 -6.87 -42.80 5.78
CA LYS A 134 -6.93 -43.34 7.13
C LYS A 134 -7.33 -42.26 8.15
N ALA A 135 -6.70 -41.08 8.08
CA ALA A 135 -7.04 -39.98 8.97
C ALA A 135 -8.46 -39.45 8.75
N ILE A 136 -8.92 -39.36 7.50
CA ILE A 136 -10.30 -38.94 7.21
C ILE A 136 -11.31 -39.92 7.81
N LYS A 137 -11.06 -41.22 7.67
CA LYS A 137 -11.91 -42.27 8.27
C LYS A 137 -11.92 -42.20 9.80
N GLU A 138 -10.76 -41.96 10.42
CA GLU A 138 -10.63 -41.86 11.87
C GLU A 138 -11.30 -40.61 12.46
N TYR A 139 -11.12 -39.44 11.83
CA TYR A 139 -11.61 -38.16 12.37
C TYR A 139 -13.04 -37.81 11.95
N TYR A 140 -13.44 -38.17 10.74
CA TYR A 140 -14.74 -37.78 10.17
C TYR A 140 -15.66 -38.96 9.87
N HIS A 141 -15.18 -40.20 10.02
CA HIS A 141 -15.96 -41.42 9.74
C HIS A 141 -16.46 -41.52 8.30
N ILE A 142 -15.63 -41.09 7.35
CA ILE A 142 -15.92 -41.10 5.92
C ILE A 142 -14.95 -42.02 5.19
N ASP A 143 -15.47 -42.81 4.26
CA ASP A 143 -14.68 -43.54 3.28
C ASP A 143 -14.65 -42.75 1.96
N LEU A 144 -13.52 -42.11 1.67
CA LEU A 144 -13.34 -41.32 0.44
C LEU A 144 -13.02 -42.23 -0.75
N LYS A 145 -13.56 -41.89 -1.94
CA LYS A 145 -13.11 -42.49 -3.20
C LYS A 145 -11.69 -42.00 -3.56
N PRO A 146 -10.94 -42.73 -4.40
CA PRO A 146 -9.55 -42.41 -4.74
C PRO A 146 -9.33 -41.00 -5.31
N ASP A 147 -10.33 -40.45 -6.01
CA ASP A 147 -10.34 -39.15 -6.66
C ASP A 147 -10.98 -38.02 -5.82
N GLU A 148 -11.44 -38.34 -4.62
CA GLU A 148 -12.09 -37.39 -3.72
C GLU A 148 -11.13 -36.79 -2.69
N LEU A 149 -11.41 -35.55 -2.29
CA LEU A 149 -10.77 -34.83 -1.18
C LEU A 149 -11.83 -34.14 -0.32
N LEU A 150 -11.60 -34.15 0.99
CA LEU A 150 -12.35 -33.36 1.96
C LEU A 150 -11.74 -31.96 2.09
N VAL A 151 -12.55 -30.93 1.90
CA VAL A 151 -12.18 -29.50 1.98
C VAL A 151 -13.25 -28.70 2.70
N ARG A 152 -13.01 -27.41 2.92
CA ARG A 152 -13.97 -26.49 3.53
C ARG A 152 -14.46 -25.43 2.53
N VAL A 153 -15.74 -25.11 2.57
CA VAL A 153 -16.38 -24.08 1.73
C VAL A 153 -17.14 -23.09 2.61
N PRO A 154 -17.12 -21.77 2.34
CA PRO A 154 -17.96 -20.81 3.03
C PRO A 154 -19.45 -21.15 2.91
N HIS A 155 -20.23 -20.98 3.98
CA HIS A 155 -21.69 -21.20 3.92
C HIS A 155 -22.36 -20.28 2.90
N ASN A 156 -21.92 -19.02 2.85
CA ASN A 156 -22.45 -18.00 1.95
C ASN A 156 -21.44 -17.68 0.85
N ARG A 157 -21.95 -17.16 -0.28
CA ARG A 157 -21.07 -16.60 -1.31
C ARG A 157 -20.44 -15.31 -0.80
N LEU A 158 -19.12 -15.31 -0.74
CA LEU A 158 -18.33 -14.15 -0.35
C LEU A 158 -18.22 -13.13 -1.50
N ASN A 159 -18.10 -11.86 -1.13
CA ASN A 159 -17.72 -10.76 -2.00
C ASN A 159 -16.19 -10.68 -2.16
N ASN A 160 -15.70 -9.89 -3.11
CA ASN A 160 -14.27 -9.87 -3.44
C ASN A 160 -13.40 -9.42 -2.25
N THR A 161 -13.87 -8.46 -1.46
CA THR A 161 -13.16 -7.95 -0.29
C THR A 161 -13.04 -9.04 0.78
N GLU A 162 -14.13 -9.74 1.09
CA GLU A 162 -14.13 -10.87 2.04
C GLU A 162 -13.16 -11.98 1.59
N ILE A 163 -13.17 -12.33 0.31
CA ILE A 163 -12.28 -13.37 -0.23
C ILE A 163 -10.82 -12.95 -0.12
N ASN A 164 -10.51 -11.70 -0.48
CA ASN A 164 -9.15 -11.18 -0.41
C ASN A 164 -8.67 -11.09 1.04
N ASN A 165 -9.53 -10.68 1.97
CA ASN A 165 -9.20 -10.62 3.40
C ASN A 165 -8.95 -12.02 3.97
N LEU A 166 -9.80 -13.01 3.66
CA LEU A 166 -9.56 -14.40 4.07
C LEU A 166 -8.27 -14.97 3.49
N ALA A 167 -7.98 -14.70 2.21
CA ALA A 167 -6.73 -15.12 1.58
C ALA A 167 -5.52 -14.49 2.27
N ALA A 168 -5.56 -13.18 2.53
CA ALA A 168 -4.50 -12.46 3.24
C ALA A 168 -4.30 -12.99 4.67
N SER A 169 -5.38 -13.12 5.46
CA SER A 169 -5.30 -13.59 6.84
C SER A 169 -4.93 -15.06 6.99
N SER A 170 -5.18 -15.90 5.98
CA SER A 170 -4.64 -17.27 5.95
C SER A 170 -3.11 -17.33 5.97
N ASN A 171 -2.45 -16.21 5.71
CA ASN A 171 -1.00 -16.05 5.77
C ASN A 171 -0.51 -15.30 7.03
N GLN A 172 -1.42 -14.84 7.90
CA GLN A 172 -1.10 -14.04 9.09
C GLN A 172 -0.30 -14.86 10.11
N GLY A 173 0.83 -14.32 10.60
CA GLY A 173 1.74 -15.02 11.52
C GLY A 173 2.68 -16.03 10.86
N ARG A 174 2.58 -16.19 9.53
CA ARG A 174 3.49 -16.99 8.67
C ARG A 174 4.14 -16.09 7.63
N PHE A 175 4.60 -14.93 8.08
CA PHE A 175 5.20 -13.94 7.21
C PHE A 175 6.56 -14.46 6.76
N ASN A 176 6.63 -14.91 5.51
CA ASN A 176 7.90 -15.23 4.87
C ASN A 176 8.59 -13.96 4.35
N SER A 177 7.88 -12.81 4.38
CA SER A 177 8.37 -11.54 3.84
C SER A 177 7.63 -10.32 4.46
N GLU A 178 8.25 -9.14 4.37
CA GLU A 178 7.69 -7.86 4.85
C GLU A 178 6.44 -7.45 4.09
N SER A 179 6.40 -7.77 2.80
CA SER A 179 5.23 -7.57 1.95
C SER A 179 4.01 -8.35 2.45
N ASP A 180 4.19 -9.60 2.86
CA ASP A 180 3.09 -10.43 3.38
C ASP A 180 2.52 -9.84 4.68
N HIS A 181 3.41 -9.34 5.55
CA HIS A 181 3.02 -8.63 6.77
C HIS A 181 2.23 -7.37 6.45
N ALA A 182 2.73 -6.52 5.55
CA ALA A 182 2.07 -5.28 5.16
C ALA A 182 0.69 -5.50 4.52
N ILE A 183 0.53 -6.54 3.68
CA ILE A 183 -0.77 -6.91 3.10
C ILE A 183 -1.74 -7.37 4.19
N ALA A 184 -1.31 -8.27 5.07
CA ALA A 184 -2.17 -8.80 6.13
C ALA A 184 -2.65 -7.67 7.06
N VAL A 185 -1.73 -6.80 7.46
CA VAL A 185 -2.00 -5.62 8.28
C VAL A 185 -2.95 -4.66 7.56
N LEU A 186 -2.72 -4.34 6.28
CA LEU A 186 -3.62 -3.48 5.51
C LEU A 186 -5.04 -4.08 5.41
N SER A 187 -5.13 -5.39 5.18
CA SER A 187 -6.41 -6.12 5.07
C SER A 187 -7.17 -6.07 6.39
N HIS A 188 -6.45 -6.29 7.49
CA HIS A 188 -7.00 -6.29 8.83
C HIS A 188 -7.62 -4.94 9.24
N TYR A 189 -6.98 -3.81 8.89
CA TYR A 189 -7.47 -2.48 9.25
C TYR A 189 -8.31 -1.78 8.17
N GLU A 190 -8.56 -2.43 7.01
CA GLU A 190 -9.12 -1.76 5.83
C GLU A 190 -10.47 -1.07 6.10
N ALA A 191 -11.36 -1.74 6.82
CA ALA A 191 -12.69 -1.21 7.13
C ALA A 191 -12.58 0.11 7.93
N LYS A 192 -11.74 0.14 8.96
CA LYS A 192 -11.53 1.34 9.78
C LYS A 192 -10.76 2.43 9.04
N LEU A 193 -9.83 2.07 8.18
CA LEU A 193 -9.12 3.02 7.32
C LEU A 193 -10.07 3.78 6.39
N LYS A 194 -11.13 3.12 5.89
CA LYS A 194 -12.18 3.77 5.06
C LYS A 194 -13.04 4.77 5.86
N GLU A 195 -13.14 4.57 7.17
CA GLU A 195 -13.92 5.39 8.11
C GLU A 195 -13.08 6.48 8.80
N LEU A 196 -11.76 6.41 8.70
CA LEU A 196 -10.82 7.24 9.46
C LEU A 196 -11.07 8.74 9.21
N ASP A 197 -10.97 9.54 10.29
CA ASP A 197 -11.06 10.99 10.19
C ASP A 197 -9.97 11.52 9.24
N LYS A 198 -10.37 12.48 8.42
CA LYS A 198 -9.52 13.16 7.45
C LYS A 198 -8.44 14.01 8.12
N LYS A 199 -8.56 14.34 9.41
CA LYS A 199 -7.52 15.07 10.14
C LYS A 199 -7.26 14.44 11.50
N LEU A 200 -6.00 14.05 11.71
CA LEU A 200 -5.48 13.46 12.94
C LEU A 200 -4.64 14.51 13.67
N ASP A 201 -5.25 15.25 14.59
CA ASP A 201 -4.57 16.34 15.30
C ASP A 201 -3.64 15.81 16.40
N ALA A 202 -2.35 16.15 16.31
CA ALA A 202 -1.32 15.76 17.26
C ALA A 202 -0.27 16.85 17.44
N ASP A 203 0.26 16.97 18.66
CA ASP A 203 1.33 17.89 19.04
C ASP A 203 2.73 17.30 18.83
N SER A 204 2.83 15.97 18.73
CA SER A 204 4.07 15.21 18.63
C SER A 204 3.91 13.95 17.81
N ILE A 205 5.01 13.43 17.27
CA ILE A 205 5.03 12.17 16.52
C ILE A 205 4.57 10.97 17.39
N TYR A 206 4.88 10.99 18.68
CA TYR A 206 4.45 9.94 19.62
C TYR A 206 2.94 9.96 19.85
N SER A 207 2.35 11.15 19.98
CA SER A 207 0.90 11.30 20.09
C SER A 207 0.22 10.89 18.79
N LEU A 208 0.75 11.32 17.65
CA LEU A 208 0.17 11.03 16.34
C LEU A 208 0.05 9.53 16.06
N LYS A 209 1.14 8.78 16.23
CA LYS A 209 1.12 7.33 15.98
C LYS A 209 0.14 6.59 16.90
N ASN A 210 -0.03 7.08 18.14
CA ASN A 210 -0.99 6.52 19.09
C ASN A 210 -2.43 6.88 18.72
N ILE A 211 -2.67 8.08 18.19
CA ILE A 211 -3.99 8.50 17.68
C ILE A 211 -4.39 7.63 16.50
N VAL A 212 -3.48 7.37 15.56
CA VAL A 212 -3.73 6.42 14.46
C VAL A 212 -4.15 5.05 15.02
N ALA A 213 -3.35 4.51 15.94
CA ALA A 213 -3.62 3.20 16.53
C ALA A 213 -4.97 3.15 17.26
N LYS A 214 -5.31 4.19 18.03
CA LYS A 214 -6.60 4.29 18.74
C LYS A 214 -7.80 4.36 17.79
N ASN A 215 -7.68 5.11 16.68
CA ASN A 215 -8.78 5.23 15.71
C ASN A 215 -8.99 3.93 14.91
N LEU A 216 -7.94 3.13 14.72
CA LEU A 216 -8.02 1.84 14.01
C LEU A 216 -8.29 0.65 14.95
N ASN A 217 -8.39 0.87 16.27
CA ASN A 217 -8.57 -0.15 17.29
C ASN A 217 -10.01 -0.70 17.34
N PHE A 218 -10.35 -1.64 16.46
CA PHE A 218 -11.69 -2.24 16.41
C PHE A 218 -11.92 -3.31 17.49
N ASP A 219 -10.87 -4.02 17.93
CA ASP A 219 -10.91 -5.07 18.96
C ASP A 219 -11.05 -4.52 20.40
N LYS A 220 -11.09 -3.20 20.56
CA LYS A 220 -11.07 -2.50 21.86
C LYS A 220 -9.93 -2.98 22.75
N ALA A 221 -8.81 -3.44 22.16
CA ALA A 221 -7.64 -3.84 22.91
C ALA A 221 -7.20 -2.69 23.82
N THR A 222 -6.81 -3.03 25.05
CA THR A 222 -6.28 -2.06 26.02
C THR A 222 -4.98 -1.42 25.53
N HIS A 223 -4.26 -2.09 24.63
CA HIS A 223 -3.03 -1.63 24.01
C HIS A 223 -3.09 -1.86 22.49
N PRO A 224 -3.59 -0.88 21.72
CA PRO A 224 -3.65 -0.98 20.26
C PRO A 224 -2.26 -1.19 19.64
N ASN A 225 -2.17 -1.99 18.58
CA ASN A 225 -0.90 -2.23 17.90
C ASN A 225 -0.49 -1.00 17.06
N VAL A 226 0.38 -0.17 17.65
CA VAL A 226 0.83 1.10 17.05
C VAL A 226 1.59 0.89 15.74
N GLY A 227 2.47 -0.11 15.67
CA GLY A 227 3.28 -0.36 14.48
C GLY A 227 2.43 -0.75 13.28
N ASP A 228 1.57 -1.76 13.46
CA ASP A 228 0.75 -2.29 12.37
C ASP A 228 -0.33 -1.29 11.95
N SER A 229 -0.96 -0.60 12.90
CA SER A 229 -1.96 0.44 12.57
C SER A 229 -1.37 1.54 11.67
N ASN A 230 -0.15 2.00 11.98
CA ASN A 230 0.51 3.04 11.20
C ASN A 230 1.04 2.50 9.87
N LEU A 231 1.54 1.26 9.82
CA LEU A 231 1.93 0.60 8.57
C LEU A 231 0.72 0.48 7.64
N ALA A 232 -0.44 0.05 8.17
CA ALA A 232 -1.68 -0.02 7.41
C ALA A 232 -2.06 1.35 6.83
N LEU A 233 -2.02 2.41 7.62
CA LEU A 233 -2.33 3.76 7.16
C LEU A 233 -1.35 4.25 6.08
N LEU A 234 -0.05 3.97 6.24
CA LEU A 234 0.95 4.31 5.23
C LEU A 234 0.64 3.61 3.91
N MET A 235 0.43 2.29 3.94
CA MET A 235 0.11 1.48 2.76
C MET A 235 -1.22 1.90 2.14
N TYR A 236 -2.21 2.26 2.95
CA TYR A 236 -3.52 2.72 2.48
C TYR A 236 -3.41 3.99 1.64
N ASN A 237 -2.53 4.92 2.03
CA ASN A 237 -2.32 6.21 1.39
C ASN A 237 -1.34 6.17 0.20
N MET A 238 -0.59 5.09 0.00
CA MET A 238 0.33 4.91 -1.13
C MET A 238 -0.41 4.64 -2.45
N PRO A 239 0.20 4.99 -3.61
CA PRO A 239 -0.41 4.73 -4.90
C PRO A 239 -0.41 3.23 -5.17
N ARG A 240 -1.59 2.70 -5.52
CA ARG A 240 -1.80 1.25 -5.65
C ARG A 240 -1.57 0.76 -7.08
N THR A 241 -0.34 0.92 -7.57
CA THR A 241 0.12 0.24 -8.79
C THR A 241 0.63 -1.15 -8.42
N LYS A 242 0.56 -2.10 -9.37
CA LYS A 242 0.71 -3.56 -9.14
C LYS A 242 2.05 -4.02 -8.52
N THR A 243 3.02 -3.14 -8.32
CA THR A 243 4.41 -3.50 -7.98
C THR A 243 5.12 -2.52 -7.03
N GLN A 244 4.58 -1.34 -6.71
CA GLN A 244 5.44 -0.27 -6.14
C GLN A 244 5.47 -0.17 -4.61
N GLY A 245 4.37 -0.37 -3.87
CA GLY A 245 4.40 -0.17 -2.40
C GLY A 245 4.84 -1.41 -1.62
N ILE A 246 4.32 -2.58 -2.02
CA ILE A 246 4.47 -3.83 -1.27
C ILE A 246 5.78 -4.53 -1.60
N GLU A 247 6.10 -4.75 -2.89
CA GLU A 247 7.37 -5.38 -3.31
C GLU A 247 8.60 -4.54 -2.94
N LEU A 248 8.41 -3.23 -2.75
CA LEU A 248 9.43 -2.29 -2.30
C LEU A 248 10.03 -2.67 -0.95
N LEU A 249 9.19 -3.03 0.03
CA LEU A 249 9.67 -3.41 1.36
C LEU A 249 10.56 -4.65 1.29
N ASN A 250 10.13 -5.69 0.56
CA ASN A 250 10.92 -6.89 0.35
C ASN A 250 12.23 -6.61 -0.39
N ARG A 251 12.18 -5.83 -1.48
CA ARG A 251 13.38 -5.45 -2.25
C ARG A 251 14.39 -4.77 -1.35
N TRP A 252 13.98 -3.75 -0.59
CA TRP A 252 14.91 -3.03 0.26
C TRP A 252 15.36 -3.83 1.47
N GLN A 253 14.50 -4.65 2.08
CA GLN A 253 14.93 -5.57 3.14
C GLN A 253 16.06 -6.48 2.65
N LYS A 254 15.96 -6.99 1.41
CA LYS A 254 17.01 -7.81 0.79
C LYS A 254 18.29 -7.02 0.52
N GLU A 255 18.18 -5.83 -0.07
CA GLU A 255 19.33 -4.94 -0.35
C GLU A 255 20.05 -4.49 0.94
N PHE A 256 19.33 -4.41 2.06
CA PHE A 256 19.85 -4.09 3.38
C PHE A 256 20.08 -5.33 4.26
N SER A 257 20.17 -6.54 3.69
CA SER A 257 20.43 -7.77 4.46
C SER A 257 21.66 -7.68 5.39
N ASN A 258 22.69 -6.93 4.97
CA ASN A 258 23.91 -6.68 5.75
C ASN A 258 23.84 -5.44 6.67
N ASP A 259 22.75 -4.65 6.61
CA ASP A 259 22.53 -3.45 7.41
C ASP A 259 21.03 -3.24 7.70
N ILE A 260 20.45 -4.22 8.39
CA ILE A 260 19.02 -4.21 8.70
C ILE A 260 18.61 -3.01 9.58
N LYS A 261 19.55 -2.45 10.34
CA LYS A 261 19.31 -1.26 11.18
C LYS A 261 18.99 -0.04 10.32
N SER A 262 19.72 0.17 9.22
CA SER A 262 19.43 1.26 8.28
C SER A 262 18.09 1.05 7.55
N TYR A 263 17.76 -0.18 7.20
CA TYR A 263 16.43 -0.51 6.67
C TYR A 263 15.31 -0.13 7.65
N GLU A 264 15.39 -0.62 8.89
CA GLU A 264 14.38 -0.34 9.91
C GLU A 264 14.33 1.16 10.25
N LYS A 265 15.46 1.87 10.20
CA LYS A 265 15.49 3.33 10.40
C LYS A 265 14.63 4.07 9.37
N VAL A 266 14.79 3.77 8.08
CA VAL A 266 14.01 4.41 7.02
C VAL A 266 12.54 3.98 7.10
N LYS A 267 12.28 2.67 7.19
CA LYS A 267 10.92 2.13 7.32
C LYS A 267 10.17 2.78 8.48
N LYS A 268 10.78 2.84 9.66
CA LYS A 268 10.20 3.46 10.86
C LYS A 268 9.92 4.95 10.68
N MET A 269 10.81 5.69 10.02
CA MET A 269 10.58 7.11 9.71
C MET A 269 9.28 7.34 8.95
N PHE A 270 9.00 6.50 7.94
CA PHE A 270 7.76 6.56 7.14
C PHE A 270 6.55 6.04 7.91
N VAL A 271 6.67 4.89 8.57
CA VAL A 271 5.58 4.28 9.33
C VAL A 271 5.12 5.21 10.45
N ASP A 272 6.02 5.74 11.28
CA ASP A 272 5.63 6.68 12.34
C ASP A 272 4.93 7.94 11.77
N ASN A 273 5.29 8.38 10.56
CA ASN A 273 4.71 9.55 9.89
C ASN A 273 3.50 9.24 9.00
N ALA A 274 2.93 8.03 9.08
CA ALA A 274 1.73 7.67 8.31
C ALA A 274 0.58 8.67 8.51
N GLY A 275 0.36 9.10 9.76
CA GLY A 275 -0.61 10.15 10.08
C GLY A 275 -0.28 11.52 9.48
N SER A 276 1.01 11.88 9.38
CA SER A 276 1.46 13.14 8.80
C SER A 276 1.14 13.19 7.30
N PHE A 277 1.44 12.09 6.60
CA PHE A 277 1.10 11.95 5.19
C PHE A 277 -0.42 11.97 4.96
N HIS A 278 -1.17 11.23 5.79
CA HIS A 278 -2.62 11.23 5.74
C HIS A 278 -3.21 12.65 5.92
N ASN A 279 -2.74 13.38 6.93
CA ASN A 279 -3.15 14.76 7.19
C ASN A 279 -2.87 15.67 5.99
N LEU A 280 -1.69 15.60 5.38
CA LEU A 280 -1.35 16.42 4.22
C LEU A 280 -2.18 16.07 2.99
N ILE A 281 -2.41 14.79 2.75
CA ILE A 281 -3.31 14.33 1.67
C ILE A 281 -4.69 14.98 1.87
N HIS A 282 -5.20 15.06 3.08
CA HIS A 282 -6.53 15.62 3.35
C HIS A 282 -6.55 17.12 3.74
N ASP A 283 -5.39 17.80 3.75
CA ASP A 283 -5.30 19.20 4.14
C ASP A 283 -5.98 20.10 3.09
N MET A 284 -6.95 20.89 3.56
CA MET A 284 -7.69 21.85 2.74
C MET A 284 -6.94 23.17 2.56
N ASN A 285 -5.89 23.43 3.35
CA ASN A 285 -4.97 24.54 3.12
C ASN A 285 -4.11 24.30 1.87
N PHE A 286 -3.86 23.03 1.53
CA PHE A 286 -3.01 22.61 0.41
C PHE A 286 -3.76 21.65 -0.53
N PRO A 287 -4.86 22.11 -1.17
CA PRO A 287 -5.77 21.25 -1.91
C PRO A 287 -5.16 20.67 -3.20
N LYS A 288 -4.06 21.24 -3.71
CA LYS A 288 -3.36 20.76 -4.92
C LYS A 288 -2.10 19.93 -4.61
N VAL A 289 -1.75 19.77 -3.33
CA VAL A 289 -0.68 18.87 -2.90
C VAL A 289 -1.27 17.47 -2.74
N SER A 290 -0.91 16.57 -3.67
CA SER A 290 -1.38 15.18 -3.71
C SER A 290 -0.21 14.22 -3.51
N LEU A 291 0.25 14.07 -2.27
CA LEU A 291 1.43 13.23 -1.93
C LEU A 291 1.21 11.74 -2.19
N ASN A 292 -0.04 11.27 -2.15
CA ASN A 292 -0.39 9.87 -2.38
C ASN A 292 0.17 9.34 -3.70
N ALA A 293 0.25 10.14 -4.77
CA ALA A 293 0.81 9.69 -6.04
C ALA A 293 2.34 9.46 -6.00
N TYR A 294 3.02 10.01 -5.00
CA TYR A 294 4.48 10.07 -4.91
C TYR A 294 5.04 9.26 -3.72
N LEU A 295 4.23 8.88 -2.73
CA LEU A 295 4.70 8.25 -1.49
C LEU A 295 5.56 7.01 -1.70
N SER A 296 5.21 6.16 -2.68
CA SER A 296 5.99 4.96 -2.98
C SER A 296 7.39 5.30 -3.51
N ASP A 297 7.46 6.23 -4.46
CA ASP A 297 8.73 6.65 -5.06
C ASP A 297 9.60 7.42 -4.06
N ILE A 298 8.97 8.24 -3.21
CA ILE A 298 9.65 8.97 -2.12
C ILE A 298 10.31 7.97 -1.16
N MET A 299 9.58 6.92 -0.77
CA MET A 299 10.09 5.88 0.11
C MET A 299 11.22 5.10 -0.57
N ASP A 300 11.05 4.72 -1.83
CA ASP A 300 12.08 4.07 -2.64
C ASP A 300 13.37 4.88 -2.71
N ARG A 301 13.25 6.16 -3.07
CA ARG A 301 14.38 7.05 -3.16
C ARG A 301 15.05 7.28 -1.80
N SER A 302 14.29 7.25 -0.70
CA SER A 302 14.84 7.38 0.65
C SER A 302 15.71 6.19 1.05
N PHE A 303 15.28 4.97 0.72
CA PHE A 303 16.13 3.80 0.90
C PHE A 303 17.38 3.84 0.00
N ALA A 304 17.20 4.14 -1.29
CA ALA A 304 18.33 4.26 -2.23
C ALA A 304 19.34 5.31 -1.79
N ASN A 305 18.86 6.44 -1.26
CA ASN A 305 19.71 7.50 -0.76
C ASN A 305 20.58 7.03 0.41
N LEU A 306 19.97 6.37 1.39
CA LEU A 306 20.70 5.89 2.56
C LEU A 306 21.68 4.77 2.20
N LYS A 307 21.34 3.92 1.22
CA LYS A 307 22.19 2.84 0.73
C LYS A 307 23.40 3.33 -0.04
N ASN A 308 23.20 4.29 -0.95
CA ASN A 308 24.17 4.62 -1.99
C ASN A 308 25.07 5.83 -1.66
N TYR A 309 24.69 6.66 -0.70
CA TYR A 309 25.44 7.88 -0.38
C TYR A 309 25.82 7.94 1.09
N GLN A 310 27.03 8.39 1.38
CA GLN A 310 27.52 8.55 2.74
C GLN A 310 26.96 9.82 3.39
N THR A 311 26.68 10.85 2.59
CA THR A 311 26.14 12.13 3.09
C THR A 311 24.96 12.65 2.27
N THR A 312 24.15 13.51 2.89
CA THR A 312 23.09 14.26 2.18
C THR A 312 23.69 15.09 1.05
N SER A 313 24.83 15.74 1.27
CA SER A 313 25.48 16.62 0.31
C SER A 313 25.86 15.89 -0.98
N GLU A 314 26.44 14.69 -0.87
CA GLU A 314 26.74 13.84 -2.03
C GLU A 314 25.48 13.52 -2.82
N SER A 315 24.43 13.07 -2.13
CA SER A 315 23.19 12.67 -2.80
C SER A 315 22.49 13.83 -3.53
N LEU A 316 22.50 15.04 -2.94
CA LEU A 316 21.93 16.23 -3.58
C LEU A 316 22.81 16.73 -4.72
N LYS A 317 24.14 16.57 -4.61
CA LYS A 317 25.07 16.93 -5.69
C LYS A 317 24.83 16.04 -6.91
N ASP A 318 24.78 14.72 -6.73
CA ASP A 318 24.51 13.78 -7.81
C ASP A 318 23.17 14.06 -8.49
N LEU A 319 22.13 14.29 -7.68
CA LEU A 319 20.81 14.68 -8.18
C LEU A 319 20.84 16.01 -8.96
N SER A 320 21.56 17.00 -8.45
CA SER A 320 21.74 18.28 -9.14
C SER A 320 22.49 18.14 -10.45
N GLU A 321 23.50 17.27 -10.52
CA GLU A 321 24.25 17.02 -11.75
C GLU A 321 23.39 16.31 -12.79
N LYS A 322 22.56 15.35 -12.38
CA LYS A 322 21.59 14.67 -13.25
C LYS A 322 20.67 15.67 -13.94
N PHE A 323 20.04 16.58 -13.19
CA PHE A 323 19.13 17.58 -13.75
C PHE A 323 19.84 18.75 -14.46
N TYR A 324 21.16 18.91 -14.27
CA TYR A 324 21.94 19.92 -14.97
C TYR A 324 22.44 19.44 -16.34
N LYS A 325 22.85 18.17 -16.45
CA LYS A 325 23.46 17.61 -17.68
C LYS A 325 22.45 17.25 -18.76
N THR A 326 21.20 16.99 -18.38
CA THR A 326 20.12 16.76 -19.35
C THR A 326 19.50 18.10 -19.70
N SER A 327 19.60 18.52 -20.97
CA SER A 327 18.98 19.77 -21.44
C SER A 327 17.49 19.76 -21.07
N SER A 328 17.01 20.84 -20.48
CA SER A 328 15.66 20.99 -19.90
C SER A 328 14.51 20.98 -20.93
N LEU A 329 14.74 20.51 -22.17
CA LEU A 329 13.75 20.41 -23.24
C LEU A 329 13.51 18.94 -23.65
N GLU A 330 14.56 18.11 -23.75
CA GLU A 330 14.42 16.70 -24.15
C GLU A 330 13.78 15.82 -23.07
N MET A 331 13.84 16.21 -21.79
CA MET A 331 13.23 15.48 -20.67
C MET A 331 11.71 15.62 -20.58
N PHE A 332 11.14 16.75 -21.02
CA PHE A 332 9.73 17.07 -20.78
C PHE A 332 8.78 16.66 -21.91
N GLU A 333 9.33 16.27 -23.07
CA GLU A 333 8.53 15.77 -24.20
C GLU A 333 7.95 14.37 -23.96
N LYS A 334 8.47 13.61 -22.97
CA LYS A 334 7.94 12.28 -22.59
C LYS A 334 7.01 12.40 -21.39
N SER A 335 5.71 12.51 -21.64
CA SER A 335 4.68 12.79 -20.61
C SER A 335 4.65 11.82 -19.42
N ASP A 336 5.12 10.58 -19.60
CA ASP A 336 5.12 9.55 -18.55
C ASP A 336 6.31 9.68 -17.57
N GLN A 337 7.33 10.47 -17.91
CA GLN A 337 8.56 10.65 -17.11
C GLN A 337 8.43 11.76 -16.04
N SER A 338 7.52 12.72 -16.25
CA SER A 338 7.43 13.94 -15.40
C SER A 338 7.07 13.67 -13.94
N THR A 339 6.24 12.65 -13.66
CA THR A 339 5.94 12.17 -12.30
C THR A 339 7.15 11.53 -11.63
N SER A 340 7.99 10.83 -12.40
CA SER A 340 9.22 10.19 -11.92
C SER A 340 10.29 11.23 -11.54
N ASP A 341 10.44 12.31 -12.31
CA ASP A 341 11.50 13.29 -12.08
C ASP A 341 11.26 14.15 -10.83
N ILE A 342 10.02 14.61 -10.60
CA ILE A 342 9.69 15.31 -9.36
C ILE A 342 9.73 14.35 -8.15
N SER A 343 9.34 13.08 -8.33
CA SER A 343 9.51 12.01 -7.32
C SER A 343 10.97 11.88 -6.88
N GLU A 344 11.95 12.00 -7.78
CA GLU A 344 13.36 11.90 -7.42
C GLU A 344 13.85 13.07 -6.57
N ILE A 345 13.47 14.31 -6.92
CA ILE A 345 13.84 15.50 -6.15
C ILE A 345 13.14 15.51 -4.79
N LEU A 346 11.84 15.23 -4.78
CA LEU A 346 11.05 15.15 -3.56
C LEU A 346 11.53 14.02 -2.65
N GLY A 347 11.81 12.85 -3.22
CA GLY A 347 12.41 11.72 -2.54
C GLY A 347 13.78 12.05 -1.96
N GLY A 348 14.64 12.74 -2.70
CA GLY A 348 15.92 13.24 -2.18
C GLY A 348 15.78 14.25 -1.05
N ALA A 349 14.79 15.15 -1.14
CA ALA A 349 14.50 16.14 -0.11
C ALA A 349 13.99 15.52 1.19
N ILE A 350 13.21 14.42 1.11
CA ILE A 350 12.73 13.66 2.28
C ILE A 350 13.80 12.70 2.81
N ALA A 351 14.59 12.08 1.93
CA ALA A 351 15.61 11.12 2.30
C ALA A 351 16.61 11.65 3.33
N ARG A 352 16.93 12.95 3.28
CA ARG A 352 17.87 13.58 4.23
C ARG A 352 17.41 13.48 5.69
N PHE A 353 16.11 13.38 5.95
CA PHE A 353 15.58 13.23 7.32
C PHE A 353 15.99 11.89 7.95
N ALA A 354 16.20 10.84 7.14
CA ALA A 354 16.69 9.55 7.60
C ALA A 354 18.09 9.61 8.26
N ARG A 355 18.82 10.71 8.06
CA ARG A 355 20.17 10.93 8.63
C ARG A 355 20.15 11.66 9.96
N PHE A 356 19.02 12.17 10.43
CA PHE A 356 18.90 12.75 11.77
C PHE A 356 18.95 11.65 12.86
N ASP A 357 19.17 12.07 14.10
CA ASP A 357 19.15 11.19 15.28
C ASP A 357 17.76 10.61 15.51
N ASP A 358 16.72 11.44 15.38
CA ASP A 358 15.31 11.03 15.38
C ASP A 358 14.65 11.42 14.05
N PRO A 359 14.75 10.55 13.02
CA PRO A 359 14.17 10.80 11.71
C PRO A 359 12.65 11.01 11.75
N SER A 360 11.94 10.23 12.57
CA SER A 360 10.48 10.28 12.66
C SER A 360 10.04 11.65 13.17
N LYS A 361 10.67 12.16 14.23
CA LYS A 361 10.38 13.50 14.77
C LYS A 361 10.78 14.61 13.77
N ALA A 362 11.96 14.50 13.16
CA ALA A 362 12.43 15.52 12.23
C ALA A 362 11.52 15.66 11.00
N LEU A 363 11.06 14.52 10.46
CA LEU A 363 10.11 14.51 9.35
C LEU A 363 8.71 15.01 9.80
N PHE A 364 8.24 14.61 10.98
CA PHE A 364 6.96 15.09 11.53
C PHE A 364 6.90 16.62 11.60
N GLU A 365 7.94 17.25 12.14
CA GLU A 365 8.00 18.72 12.22
C GLU A 365 7.99 19.36 10.83
N ALA A 366 8.70 18.78 9.85
CA ALA A 366 8.69 19.28 8.48
C ALA A 366 7.34 19.09 7.76
N LEU A 367 6.54 18.10 8.17
CA LEU A 367 5.24 17.80 7.55
C LEU A 367 4.05 18.47 8.26
N ARG A 368 4.26 19.14 9.40
CA ARG A 368 3.18 19.79 10.14
C ARG A 368 2.66 21.00 9.36
N SER A 369 1.33 21.06 9.17
CA SER A 369 0.67 22.09 8.34
C SER A 369 1.10 23.52 8.69
N ASP A 370 1.18 23.85 9.99
CA ASP A 370 1.58 25.20 10.41
C ASP A 370 3.07 25.49 10.19
N ASN A 371 3.94 24.48 10.28
CA ASN A 371 5.35 24.64 9.96
C ASN A 371 5.56 24.78 8.44
N ILE A 372 4.74 24.12 7.62
CA ILE A 372 4.71 24.30 6.16
C ILE A 372 4.29 25.74 5.84
N LYS A 373 3.17 26.24 6.40
CA LYS A 373 2.73 27.63 6.20
C LYS A 373 3.81 28.63 6.57
N LYS A 374 4.49 28.41 7.71
CA LYS A 374 5.59 29.25 8.17
C LYS A 374 6.74 29.26 7.16
N GLY A 375 7.23 28.08 6.75
CA GLY A 375 8.34 27.99 5.81
C GLY A 375 8.00 28.51 4.41
N LEU A 376 6.78 28.30 3.92
CA LEU A 376 6.34 28.86 2.63
C LEU A 376 6.44 30.39 2.60
N LYS A 377 6.12 31.06 3.72
CA LYS A 377 6.29 32.51 3.88
C LYS A 377 7.77 32.89 3.97
N GLU A 378 8.52 32.23 4.84
CA GLU A 378 9.95 32.53 5.08
C GLU A 378 10.79 32.38 3.81
N PHE A 379 10.52 31.36 3.00
CA PHE A 379 11.21 31.10 1.74
C PHE A 379 10.59 31.83 0.53
N LYS A 380 9.60 32.71 0.77
CA LYS A 380 8.92 33.51 -0.26
C LYS A 380 8.33 32.65 -1.39
N ILE A 381 7.80 31.48 -1.05
CA ILE A 381 7.15 30.55 -1.99
C ILE A 381 5.67 30.91 -2.13
N ALA A 382 4.97 31.08 -1.01
CA ALA A 382 3.55 31.41 -0.97
C ALA A 382 3.17 32.08 0.37
N ASP A 383 2.06 32.81 0.37
CA ASP A 383 1.51 33.45 1.57
C ASP A 383 -0.01 33.15 1.71
N VAL A 384 -0.65 33.68 2.75
CA VAL A 384 -2.10 33.57 3.00
C VAL A 384 -2.88 34.32 1.93
N THR A 385 -2.39 35.49 1.52
CA THR A 385 -3.00 36.35 0.51
C THR A 385 -2.03 36.60 -0.62
N LYS A 386 -2.54 36.74 -1.84
CA LYS A 386 -1.74 37.17 -2.98
C LYS A 386 -1.13 38.55 -2.71
N ASP A 387 0.17 38.69 -2.94
CA ASP A 387 0.84 39.99 -2.89
C ASP A 387 0.35 40.83 -4.08
N MET A 388 -0.30 41.96 -3.78
CA MET A 388 -0.85 42.86 -4.78
C MET A 388 0.22 43.49 -5.68
N PHE A 389 1.46 43.56 -5.21
CA PHE A 389 2.59 44.16 -5.93
C PHE A 389 3.44 43.13 -6.68
N ASN A 390 3.21 41.84 -6.43
CA ASN A 390 3.87 40.75 -7.13
C ASN A 390 2.85 39.86 -7.86
N PRO A 391 2.66 40.04 -9.17
CA PRO A 391 1.71 39.26 -9.97
C PRO A 391 1.93 37.74 -9.92
N LYS A 392 3.17 37.31 -9.62
CA LYS A 392 3.60 35.90 -9.53
C LYS A 392 3.45 35.29 -8.14
N SER A 393 3.01 36.06 -7.14
CA SER A 393 2.79 35.54 -5.80
C SER A 393 1.67 34.48 -5.77
N LYS A 394 1.82 33.49 -4.89
CA LYS A 394 0.88 32.39 -4.72
C LYS A 394 0.25 32.43 -3.32
N GLU A 395 -1.00 32.00 -3.27
CA GLU A 395 -1.69 31.71 -2.01
C GLU A 395 -1.44 30.26 -1.58
N PHE A 396 -1.57 29.95 -0.29
CA PHE A 396 -1.45 28.57 0.20
C PHE A 396 -2.33 27.57 -0.53
N LYS A 397 -3.56 27.96 -0.86
CA LYS A 397 -4.51 27.09 -1.60
C LYS A 397 -4.02 26.73 -3.01
N ASP A 398 -3.08 27.50 -3.55
CA ASP A 398 -2.59 27.38 -4.92
C ASP A 398 -1.25 26.65 -5.01
N ILE A 399 -0.62 26.32 -3.89
CA ILE A 399 0.63 25.56 -3.90
C ILE A 399 0.38 24.14 -4.41
N ASP A 400 1.28 23.66 -5.24
CA ASP A 400 1.28 22.30 -5.78
C ASP A 400 2.46 21.46 -5.25
N ILE A 401 2.67 20.28 -5.84
CA ILE A 401 3.77 19.38 -5.44
C ILE A 401 5.16 19.98 -5.68
N TYR A 402 5.33 20.86 -6.66
CA TYR A 402 6.61 21.51 -6.96
C TYR A 402 6.93 22.57 -5.91
N ASP A 403 5.95 23.39 -5.55
CA ASP A 403 6.09 24.37 -4.46
C ASP A 403 6.39 23.67 -3.12
N PHE A 404 5.72 22.54 -2.86
CA PHE A 404 5.97 21.72 -1.68
C PHE A 404 7.37 21.08 -1.69
N THR A 405 7.85 20.63 -2.86
CA THR A 405 9.22 20.10 -3.02
C THR A 405 10.26 21.19 -2.77
N HIS A 406 10.03 22.41 -3.25
CA HIS A 406 10.88 23.56 -2.96
C HIS A 406 10.92 23.85 -1.45
N TYR A 407 9.78 23.85 -0.77
CA TYR A 407 9.74 23.96 0.69
C TYR A 407 10.57 22.86 1.38
N LEU A 408 10.41 21.60 0.99
CA LEU A 408 11.14 20.48 1.59
C LEU A 408 12.63 20.50 1.29
N LEU A 409 13.07 21.10 0.19
CA LEU A 409 14.49 21.36 -0.07
C LEU A 409 15.06 22.44 0.87
N MET A 410 14.24 23.35 1.36
CA MET A 410 14.66 24.51 2.17
C MET A 410 14.45 24.35 3.67
N VAL A 411 13.49 23.53 4.13
CA VAL A 411 13.21 23.41 5.57
C VAL A 411 14.48 23.01 6.35
N ASN A 412 14.66 23.54 7.56
CA ASN A 412 15.89 23.42 8.38
C ASN A 412 17.16 24.00 7.71
N ARG A 413 17.02 24.95 6.77
CA ARG A 413 18.12 25.72 6.18
C ARG A 413 17.85 27.21 6.28
N GLU A 414 18.92 27.99 6.17
CA GLU A 414 18.82 29.45 6.14
C GLU A 414 18.18 29.92 4.83
N PRO A 415 17.21 30.86 4.87
CA PRO A 415 16.54 31.36 3.65
C PRO A 415 17.50 31.94 2.59
N ASN A 416 18.66 32.44 3.02
CA ASN A 416 19.67 33.05 2.15
C ASN A 416 20.92 32.16 1.99
N GLU A 417 20.83 30.85 2.22
CA GLU A 417 21.95 29.93 2.03
C GLU A 417 22.43 29.96 0.57
N ASN A 418 23.67 30.39 0.34
CA ASN A 418 24.26 30.37 -1.00
C ASN A 418 24.86 28.99 -1.30
N ASN A 419 24.01 28.06 -1.71
CA ASN A 419 24.40 26.69 -2.05
C ASN A 419 24.11 26.40 -3.54
N PRO A 420 25.14 26.33 -4.41
CA PRO A 420 24.94 26.15 -5.85
C PRO A 420 24.18 24.87 -6.23
N VAL A 421 24.38 23.78 -5.50
CA VAL A 421 23.68 22.51 -5.72
C VAL A 421 22.19 22.67 -5.42
N LEU A 422 21.86 23.29 -4.29
CA LEU A 422 20.48 23.56 -3.89
C LEU A 422 19.79 24.52 -4.86
N ASN A 423 20.46 25.61 -5.24
CA ASN A 423 19.94 26.59 -6.19
C ASN A 423 19.60 25.95 -7.55
N ARG A 424 20.44 25.02 -8.03
CA ARG A 424 20.17 24.26 -9.24
C ARG A 424 18.95 23.35 -9.11
N LEU A 425 18.81 22.63 -8.00
CA LEU A 425 17.63 21.78 -7.75
C LEU A 425 16.34 22.61 -7.67
N ILE A 426 16.37 23.74 -6.96
CA ILE A 426 15.22 24.66 -6.88
C ILE A 426 14.86 25.19 -8.27
N GLN A 427 15.87 25.52 -9.09
CA GLN A 427 15.64 25.96 -10.46
C GLN A 427 15.02 24.84 -11.32
N ALA A 428 15.52 23.62 -11.20
CA ALA A 428 14.95 22.46 -11.89
C ALA A 428 13.48 22.25 -11.51
N VAL A 429 13.13 22.30 -10.22
CA VAL A 429 11.74 22.19 -9.74
C VAL A 429 10.86 23.29 -10.35
N LYS A 430 11.34 24.54 -10.40
CA LYS A 430 10.60 25.66 -11.01
C LYS A 430 10.39 25.47 -12.51
N ASP A 431 11.38 24.92 -13.22
CA ASP A 431 11.25 24.71 -14.66
C ASP A 431 10.32 23.53 -14.97
N MET A 432 10.37 22.45 -14.19
CA MET A 432 9.38 21.36 -14.25
C MET A 432 7.96 21.87 -14.03
N GLN A 433 7.76 22.76 -13.05
CA GLN A 433 6.47 23.36 -12.77
C GLN A 433 5.93 24.15 -13.97
N LYS A 434 6.77 24.98 -14.61
CA LYS A 434 6.39 25.75 -15.81
C LYS A 434 6.01 24.85 -16.98
N GLU A 435 6.77 23.77 -17.22
CA GLU A 435 6.46 22.82 -18.31
C GLU A 435 5.14 22.09 -18.05
N ASN A 436 4.87 21.68 -16.81
CA ASN A 436 3.60 21.07 -16.44
C ASN A 436 2.40 22.03 -16.65
N GLU A 437 2.57 23.32 -16.34
CA GLU A 437 1.56 24.35 -16.63
C GLU A 437 1.32 24.53 -18.14
N LYS A 438 2.37 24.51 -18.97
CA LYS A 438 2.25 24.58 -20.43
C LYS A 438 1.52 23.35 -20.99
N GLY A 439 1.90 22.15 -20.56
CA GLY A 439 1.26 20.91 -20.98
C GLY A 439 -0.22 20.85 -20.61
N SER A 440 -0.58 21.32 -19.42
CA SER A 440 -1.98 21.42 -18.98
C SER A 440 -2.78 22.44 -19.80
N LYS A 441 -2.20 23.60 -20.14
CA LYS A 441 -2.84 24.61 -21.00
C LYS A 441 -3.05 24.07 -22.42
N ASN A 442 -2.06 23.39 -23.00
CA ASN A 442 -2.19 22.80 -24.34
C ASN A 442 -3.28 21.72 -24.37
N LYS A 443 -3.32 20.79 -23.40
CA LYS A 443 -4.40 19.79 -23.31
C LYS A 443 -5.78 20.42 -23.21
N ASN A 444 -5.93 21.48 -22.41
CA ASN A 444 -7.21 22.22 -22.31
C ASN A 444 -7.58 22.89 -23.63
N LEU A 445 -6.62 23.46 -24.37
CA LEU A 445 -6.84 24.03 -25.70
C LEU A 445 -7.22 22.96 -26.73
N THR A 446 -6.59 21.77 -26.69
CA THR A 446 -6.95 20.65 -27.57
C THR A 446 -8.34 20.10 -27.24
N LEU A 447 -8.71 20.00 -25.96
CA LEU A 447 -10.06 19.60 -25.53
C LEU A 447 -11.13 20.62 -26.00
N LEU A 448 -10.83 21.91 -25.90
CA LEU A 448 -11.69 22.99 -26.42
C LEU A 448 -11.78 22.97 -27.96
N ALA A 449 -10.68 22.65 -28.66
CA ALA A 449 -10.65 22.55 -30.12
C ALA A 449 -11.34 21.29 -30.65
N ASN A 450 -11.36 20.20 -29.89
CA ASN A 450 -11.98 18.92 -30.26
C ASN A 450 -13.49 18.85 -29.96
N GLY A 451 -14.11 19.95 -29.53
CA GLY A 451 -15.58 20.06 -29.44
C GLY A 451 -16.23 19.38 -28.22
N ASP A 452 -15.45 18.94 -27.22
CA ASP A 452 -16.00 18.47 -25.93
C ASP A 452 -16.52 19.66 -25.13
N THR A 453 -17.67 20.16 -25.57
CA THR A 453 -18.47 21.17 -24.91
C THR A 453 -19.05 20.53 -23.66
N ILE A 454 -18.34 20.61 -22.52
CA ILE A 454 -19.00 20.42 -21.23
C ILE A 454 -19.96 21.61 -21.08
N ILE A 455 -21.22 21.39 -21.46
CA ILE A 455 -22.35 22.23 -21.06
C ILE A 455 -22.43 22.14 -19.53
N ALA A 456 -21.76 23.05 -18.84
CA ALA A 456 -21.95 23.28 -17.42
C ALA A 456 -21.77 24.76 -17.06
N SER A 457 -22.33 25.68 -17.84
CA SER A 457 -22.48 27.09 -17.45
C SER A 457 -23.49 27.87 -18.31
N LEU A 458 -24.71 27.33 -18.51
CA LEU A 458 -25.80 28.08 -19.17
C LEU A 458 -27.16 27.90 -18.46
N ARG A 459 -27.18 28.04 -17.13
CA ARG A 459 -28.40 28.40 -16.36
C ARG A 459 -28.04 29.25 -15.15
N ALA A 460 -27.53 30.45 -15.42
CA ALA A 460 -27.64 31.61 -14.54
C ALA A 460 -27.48 32.83 -15.45
N MET A 461 -28.50 33.69 -15.49
CA MET A 461 -28.71 34.80 -16.46
C MET A 461 -29.36 34.41 -17.78
N ALA A 462 -30.63 33.99 -17.71
CA ALA A 462 -31.75 34.59 -18.45
C ALA A 462 -33.05 34.25 -17.70
#